data_AF-A0AAQ4D6T0-F1
#
_entry.id   AF-A0AAQ4D6T0-F1
#
_cell.length_a   1.000
_cell.length_b   1.000
_cell.length_c   1.000
_cell.angle_alpha   90.00
_cell.angle_beta   90.00
_cell.angle_gamma   90.00
#
_symmetry.space_group_name_H-M   'P 1'
#
loop_
_entity.id
_entity.type
_entity.pdbx_description
1 polymer ?
#
loop_
_entity_poly.entity_id
_entity_poly.type
_entity_poly.pdbx_seq_one_letter_code
_entity_poly.pdbx_strand_id
1 'polypeptide(L)'
;MFQGTRDGLENHYAKKRVHIPKLYAEELETNSEEDDQEQQRKERKRRKINRAAAKSSAYKAILNDNLQASLMSSIGKASGSARGTKVGGKRSTTPSFTSSEEDSLCAKSELDRALKEKKMVLHCSDALKQKYLTWKHVQLLRTARELQGGKISWRMTILCQSTVHLRALGAAHGVLQRAGMQSLRSCPFQFKMKHRQLSSHKFHLTAGIIISGGQASKIMSNKKPSLACKDTAQAVWGNEVLATRSFSGAVAPKQRALGEKPKQPLTPHKVDVVIATMKHWGTVKGVDVSEAVWNVPRMLTEKIQDVKKALRKVDSLNSFKE
;
A
#
# COMPACT_ATOMS: atom_id res chain seq x y z
N MET A 1 -27.99 -38.04 75.26
CA MET A 1 -27.48 -38.89 74.15
C MET A 1 -28.29 -38.56 72.91
N PHE A 2 -27.70 -37.86 71.94
CA PHE A 2 -28.35 -37.57 70.66
C PHE A 2 -27.99 -38.70 69.70
N GLN A 3 -28.93 -39.61 69.42
CA GLN A 3 -28.79 -40.59 68.35
C GLN A 3 -29.15 -39.90 67.02
N GLY A 4 -28.26 -39.03 66.56
CA GLY A 4 -28.40 -38.35 65.27
C GLY A 4 -27.80 -39.22 64.17
N THR A 5 -28.64 -39.78 63.33
CA THR A 5 -28.21 -40.38 62.05
C THR A 5 -27.41 -39.35 61.25
N ARG A 6 -26.39 -39.81 60.52
CA ARG A 6 -25.45 -38.98 59.74
C ARG A 6 -26.17 -37.95 58.85
N ASP A 7 -27.30 -38.33 58.29
CA ASP A 7 -28.15 -37.48 57.44
C ASP A 7 -28.75 -36.29 58.21
N GLY A 8 -29.02 -36.46 59.50
CA GLY A 8 -29.50 -35.39 60.38
C GLY A 8 -28.44 -34.31 60.63
N LEU A 9 -27.16 -34.70 60.71
CA LEU A 9 -26.06 -33.74 60.82
C LEU A 9 -25.86 -32.95 59.52
N GLU A 10 -25.91 -33.61 58.36
CA GLU A 10 -25.73 -32.91 57.07
C GLU A 10 -26.83 -31.87 56.82
N ASN A 11 -28.08 -32.17 57.18
CA ASN A 11 -29.17 -31.19 57.08
C ASN A 11 -29.02 -30.01 58.05
N HIS A 12 -28.45 -30.24 59.23
CA HIS A 12 -28.19 -29.17 60.19
C HIS A 12 -27.02 -28.28 59.76
N TYR A 13 -26.00 -28.84 59.09
CA TYR A 13 -24.94 -28.06 58.46
C TYR A 13 -25.43 -27.27 57.24
N ALA A 14 -26.37 -27.82 56.45
CA ALA A 14 -26.92 -27.11 55.30
C ALA A 14 -27.76 -25.89 55.71
N LYS A 15 -28.56 -25.98 56.79
CA LYS A 15 -29.41 -24.87 57.28
C LYS A 15 -28.65 -23.71 57.92
N LYS A 16 -27.40 -23.89 58.35
CA LYS A 16 -26.58 -22.83 58.96
C LYS A 16 -25.58 -22.17 58.01
N ARG A 17 -25.58 -22.53 56.72
CA ARG A 17 -24.70 -21.89 55.73
C ARG A 17 -25.25 -20.51 55.40
N VAL A 18 -24.68 -19.48 56.05
CA VAL A 18 -24.81 -18.08 55.64
C VAL A 18 -24.35 -17.99 54.19
N HIS A 19 -25.23 -17.50 53.31
CA HIS A 19 -24.91 -17.30 51.90
C HIS A 19 -23.86 -16.20 51.80
N ILE A 20 -22.59 -16.59 51.67
CA ILE A 20 -21.50 -15.67 51.35
C ILE A 20 -21.61 -15.37 49.85
N PRO A 21 -21.89 -14.12 49.44
CA PRO A 21 -21.90 -13.74 48.04
C PRO A 21 -20.54 -14.08 47.44
N LYS A 22 -20.55 -14.86 46.35
CA LYS A 22 -19.34 -15.14 45.57
C LYS A 22 -18.90 -13.83 44.91
N LEU A 23 -18.00 -13.11 45.57
CA LEU A 23 -17.25 -12.03 44.94
C LEU A 23 -16.30 -12.68 43.94
N TYR A 24 -16.62 -12.53 42.64
CA TYR A 24 -15.73 -12.92 41.57
C TYR A 24 -14.50 -12.02 41.62
N ALA A 25 -13.38 -12.56 42.09
CA ALA A 25 -12.08 -11.90 42.08
C ALA A 25 -11.41 -11.98 40.68
N GLU A 26 -12.15 -11.69 39.61
CA GLU A 26 -11.65 -11.79 38.22
C GLU A 26 -11.73 -10.48 37.41
N GLU A 27 -11.96 -9.34 38.07
CA GLU A 27 -11.89 -8.02 37.42
C GLU A 27 -10.86 -7.09 38.09
N LEU A 28 -9.62 -7.54 38.27
CA LEU A 28 -8.51 -6.60 38.47
C LEU A 28 -7.24 -7.12 37.78
N GLU A 29 -6.69 -6.22 36.94
CA GLU A 29 -5.29 -6.16 36.51
C GLU A 29 -4.83 -7.08 35.37
N THR A 30 -5.22 -6.78 34.12
CA THR A 30 -4.38 -7.13 32.94
C THR A 30 -4.50 -6.17 31.73
N ASN A 31 -5.21 -5.05 31.82
CA ASN A 31 -5.42 -4.13 30.67
C ASN A 31 -4.59 -2.83 30.67
N SER A 32 -3.67 -2.59 31.61
CA SER A 32 -2.99 -1.29 31.68
C SER A 32 -1.76 -1.13 30.77
N GLU A 33 -1.06 -2.21 30.39
CA GLU A 33 0.26 -2.07 29.74
C GLU A 33 0.20 -1.94 28.20
N GLU A 34 -0.83 -2.48 27.53
CA GLU A 34 -0.96 -2.35 26.08
C GLU A 34 -1.38 -0.93 25.65
N ASP A 35 -2.18 -0.26 26.48
CA ASP A 35 -2.66 1.10 26.22
C ASP A 35 -1.51 2.14 26.28
N ASP A 36 -0.56 1.97 27.20
CA ASP A 36 0.60 2.85 27.33
C ASP A 36 1.52 2.78 26.11
N GLN A 37 1.72 1.59 25.53
CA GLN A 37 2.55 1.43 24.33
C GLN A 37 1.90 2.06 23.09
N GLU A 38 0.57 2.01 22.98
CA GLU A 38 -0.14 2.66 21.88
C GLU A 38 -0.11 4.18 22.00
N GLN A 39 -0.26 4.72 23.21
CA GLN A 39 -0.13 6.16 23.46
C GLN A 39 1.27 6.68 23.11
N GLN A 40 2.34 5.98 23.53
CA GLN A 40 3.72 6.35 23.16
C GLN A 40 3.95 6.33 21.64
N ARG A 41 3.36 5.37 20.92
CA ARG A 41 3.44 5.31 19.45
C ARG A 41 2.71 6.47 18.78
N LYS A 42 1.53 6.85 19.27
CA LYS A 42 0.76 8.00 18.77
C LYS A 42 1.53 9.30 19.00
N GLU A 43 2.08 9.48 20.19
CA GLU A 43 2.88 10.66 20.55
C GLU A 43 4.15 10.77 19.68
N ARG A 44 4.87 9.67 19.47
CA ARG A 44 6.05 9.66 18.57
C ARG A 44 5.70 10.02 17.13
N LYS A 45 4.52 9.63 16.63
CA LYS A 45 4.03 10.05 15.30
C LYS A 45 3.71 11.53 15.26
N ARG A 46 3.01 12.08 16.27
CA ARG A 46 2.71 13.51 16.37
C ARG A 46 3.99 14.35 16.38
N ARG A 47 5.00 13.96 17.17
CA ARG A 47 6.31 14.64 17.21
C ARG A 47 7.01 14.66 15.85
N LYS A 48 6.93 13.58 15.07
CA LYS A 48 7.52 13.55 13.70
C LYS A 48 6.82 14.51 12.75
N ILE A 49 5.48 14.57 12.80
CA ILE A 49 4.69 15.48 11.96
C ILE A 49 4.99 16.94 12.36
N ASN A 50 4.99 17.26 13.65
CA ASN A 50 5.30 18.60 14.14
C ASN A 50 6.73 19.03 13.77
N ARG A 51 7.71 18.12 13.85
CA ARG A 51 9.08 18.41 13.44
C ARG A 51 9.18 18.67 11.92
N ALA A 52 8.45 17.92 11.10
CA ALA A 52 8.40 18.15 9.66
C ALA A 52 7.72 19.50 9.33
N ALA A 53 6.60 19.80 10.00
CA ALA A 53 5.90 21.07 9.87
C ALA A 53 6.79 22.26 10.28
N ALA A 54 7.47 22.18 11.43
CA ALA A 54 8.39 23.19 11.91
C ALA A 54 9.56 23.43 10.93
N LYS A 55 10.16 22.34 10.39
CA LYS A 55 11.20 22.46 9.36
C LYS A 55 10.70 23.13 8.09
N SER A 56 9.50 22.78 7.62
CA SER A 56 8.92 23.40 6.43
C SER A 56 8.56 24.87 6.65
N SER A 57 8.13 25.23 7.86
CA SER A 57 7.85 26.61 8.26
C SER A 57 9.14 27.45 8.32
N ALA A 58 10.19 26.91 8.95
CA ALA A 58 11.50 27.57 9.01
C ALA A 58 12.10 27.81 7.63
N TYR A 59 11.99 26.82 6.73
CA TYR A 59 12.46 26.99 5.35
C TYR A 59 11.69 28.08 4.59
N LYS A 60 10.37 28.14 4.77
CA LYS A 60 9.53 29.21 4.18
C LYS A 60 9.90 30.60 4.73
N ALA A 61 10.19 30.72 6.02
CA ALA A 61 10.62 31.98 6.62
C ALA A 61 11.92 32.48 6.00
N ILE A 62 12.96 31.63 5.94
CA ILE A 62 14.24 31.96 5.29
C ILE A 62 14.05 32.37 3.83
N LEU A 63 13.17 31.68 3.10
CA LEU A 63 12.90 32.00 1.70
C LEU A 63 12.24 33.38 1.55
N ASN A 64 11.31 33.72 2.45
CA ASN A 64 10.67 35.03 2.47
C ASN A 64 11.64 36.15 2.86
N ASP A 65 12.52 35.92 3.85
CA ASP A 65 13.53 36.90 4.27
C ASP A 65 14.47 37.24 3.11
N ASN A 66 14.92 36.22 2.37
CA ASN A 66 15.76 36.41 1.17
C ASN A 66 15.02 37.18 0.05
N LEU A 67 13.73 36.89 -0.15
CA LEU A 67 12.91 37.62 -1.12
C LEU A 67 12.75 39.09 -0.71
N GLN A 68 12.52 39.37 0.57
CA GLN A 68 12.41 40.74 1.09
C GLN A 68 13.75 41.49 0.99
N ALA A 69 14.86 40.85 1.37
CA ALA A 69 16.19 41.44 1.28
C ALA A 69 16.55 41.80 -0.18
N SER A 70 16.25 40.90 -1.13
CA SER A 70 16.42 41.16 -2.56
C SER A 70 15.60 42.38 -3.02
N LEU A 71 14.34 42.45 -2.58
CA LEU A 71 13.44 43.55 -2.94
C LEU A 71 13.94 44.90 -2.38
N MET A 72 14.39 44.94 -1.12
CA MET A 72 14.98 46.14 -0.51
C MET A 72 16.29 46.55 -1.20
N SER A 73 17.13 45.58 -1.60
CA SER A 73 18.38 45.86 -2.32
C SER A 73 18.16 46.46 -3.70
N SER A 74 17.05 46.12 -4.36
CA SER A 74 16.68 46.66 -5.68
C SER A 74 16.17 48.10 -5.59
N ILE A 75 15.46 48.45 -4.51
CA ILE A 75 14.92 49.80 -4.28
C ILE A 75 16.05 50.79 -3.95
N GLY A 76 17.06 50.37 -3.17
CA GLY A 76 18.18 51.24 -2.78
C GLY A 76 19.17 51.60 -3.91
N LYS A 77 19.18 50.86 -5.03
CA LYS A 77 20.11 51.10 -6.15
C LYS A 77 19.53 51.97 -7.27
N ALA A 78 18.24 52.27 -7.25
CA ALA A 78 17.58 53.07 -8.29
C ALA A 78 17.70 54.60 -8.11
N SER A 79 18.22 55.08 -6.97
CA SER A 79 18.31 56.53 -6.66
C SER A 79 19.71 57.16 -6.87
N GLY A 80 20.70 56.41 -7.33
CA GLY A 80 22.10 56.86 -7.36
C GLY A 80 22.79 56.98 -8.73
N SER A 81 22.07 56.93 -9.85
CA SER A 81 22.68 57.02 -11.19
C SER A 81 22.18 58.23 -11.97
N ALA A 82 22.70 59.41 -11.60
CA ALA A 82 22.69 60.56 -12.46
C ALA A 82 24.01 61.34 -12.30
N ARG A 83 24.74 61.43 -13.42
CA ARG A 83 25.86 62.33 -13.76
C ARG A 83 27.23 62.10 -13.11
N GLY A 84 28.22 61.80 -13.96
CA GLY A 84 29.64 61.90 -13.62
C GLY A 84 30.58 61.49 -14.76
N THR A 85 30.79 62.41 -15.69
CA THR A 85 31.82 62.56 -16.74
C THR A 85 33.13 61.77 -16.66
N LYS A 86 33.57 61.29 -17.84
CA LYS A 86 34.96 60.97 -18.23
C LYS A 86 35.95 62.04 -17.78
N VAL A 87 37.04 61.66 -17.10
CA VAL A 87 38.42 62.17 -17.29
C VAL A 87 39.41 61.09 -16.83
N GLY A 88 40.43 60.81 -17.64
CA GLY A 88 41.50 59.87 -17.31
C GLY A 88 42.57 60.47 -16.38
N GLY A 89 43.35 59.61 -15.73
CA GLY A 89 44.57 60.05 -15.05
C GLY A 89 45.01 59.20 -13.87
N LYS A 90 46.16 58.55 -14.05
CA LYS A 90 47.23 58.27 -13.07
C LYS A 90 46.88 57.63 -11.71
N ARG A 91 47.26 56.35 -11.64
CA ARG A 91 48.10 55.70 -10.60
C ARG A 91 48.28 56.48 -9.29
N SER A 92 47.59 56.04 -8.25
CA SER A 92 47.99 56.22 -6.84
C SER A 92 47.81 54.91 -6.08
N THR A 93 48.92 54.37 -5.63
CA THR A 93 49.04 53.30 -4.64
C THR A 93 48.67 53.82 -3.26
N THR A 94 47.57 53.32 -2.69
CA THR A 94 47.29 53.32 -1.24
C THR A 94 46.56 52.03 -0.86
N PRO A 95 46.85 51.44 0.31
CA PRO A 95 46.50 50.07 0.64
C PRO A 95 45.02 49.94 1.05
N SER A 96 44.32 49.05 0.34
CA SER A 96 42.93 48.68 0.59
C SER A 96 42.83 47.88 1.89
N PHE A 97 42.05 48.41 2.84
CA PHE A 97 41.56 47.69 4.00
C PHE A 97 40.71 46.50 3.55
N THR A 98 40.94 45.35 4.18
CA THR A 98 40.27 44.07 3.98
C THR A 98 38.83 44.14 4.47
N SER A 99 37.86 44.18 3.57
CA SER A 99 36.47 43.86 3.87
C SER A 99 36.09 42.61 3.09
N SER A 100 35.85 41.55 3.85
CA SER A 100 35.72 40.16 3.44
C SER A 100 34.52 39.96 2.50
N GLU A 101 34.78 39.88 1.19
CA GLU A 101 33.84 39.37 0.19
C GLU A 101 33.73 37.83 0.31
N GLU A 102 33.06 37.37 1.36
CA GLU A 102 32.59 36.00 1.51
C GLU A 102 31.16 35.95 0.95
N ASP A 103 30.99 35.75 -0.36
CA ASP A 103 29.76 35.17 -0.95
C ASP A 103 29.93 34.87 -2.45
N SER A 104 30.94 34.06 -2.79
CA SER A 104 30.97 33.35 -4.07
C SER A 104 29.95 32.21 -4.03
N LEU A 105 28.66 32.53 -4.17
CA LEU A 105 27.49 31.69 -3.85
C LEU A 105 27.29 30.39 -4.66
N CYS A 106 28.20 30.02 -5.56
CA CYS A 106 28.36 28.67 -6.10
C CYS A 106 29.59 28.69 -7.00
N ALA A 107 30.54 27.78 -6.80
CA ALA A 107 31.62 27.64 -7.76
C ALA A 107 31.03 27.23 -9.13
N LYS A 108 31.58 27.76 -10.23
CA LYS A 108 31.13 27.41 -11.61
C LYS A 108 31.05 25.89 -11.83
N SER A 109 31.93 25.14 -11.19
CA SER A 109 31.95 23.68 -11.16
C SER A 109 30.71 23.06 -10.51
N GLU A 110 30.15 23.66 -9.46
CA GLU A 110 28.91 23.21 -8.82
C GLU A 110 27.70 23.46 -9.70
N LEU A 111 27.66 24.60 -10.40
CA LEU A 111 26.61 24.90 -11.38
C LEU A 111 26.62 23.88 -12.53
N ASP A 112 27.80 23.56 -13.08
CA ASP A 112 27.94 22.55 -14.13
C ASP A 112 27.54 21.15 -13.66
N ARG A 113 27.84 20.81 -12.40
CA ARG A 113 27.40 19.56 -11.78
C ARG A 113 25.88 19.50 -11.65
N ALA A 114 25.25 20.58 -11.16
CA ALA A 114 23.80 20.66 -11.02
C ALA A 114 23.08 20.53 -12.38
N LEU A 115 23.63 21.13 -13.44
CA LEU A 115 23.09 20.99 -14.80
C LEU A 115 23.20 19.56 -15.34
N LYS A 116 24.31 18.86 -15.06
CA LYS A 116 24.48 17.44 -15.41
C LYS A 116 23.50 16.55 -14.65
N GLU A 117 23.34 16.77 -13.34
CA GLU A 117 22.39 16.03 -12.50
C GLU A 117 20.95 16.27 -12.98
N LYS A 118 20.56 17.51 -13.30
CA LYS A 118 19.25 17.82 -13.88
C LYS A 118 19.00 17.07 -15.19
N LYS A 119 19.98 17.02 -16.10
CA LYS A 119 19.87 16.25 -17.36
C LYS A 119 19.72 14.75 -17.10
N MET A 120 20.48 14.19 -16.17
CA MET A 120 20.37 12.78 -15.78
C MET A 120 18.98 12.45 -15.21
N VAL A 121 18.43 13.32 -14.35
CA VAL A 121 17.10 13.14 -13.76
C VAL A 121 16.01 13.17 -14.84
N LEU A 122 16.09 14.09 -15.80
CA LEU A 122 15.16 14.14 -16.93
C LEU A 122 15.21 12.87 -17.78
N HIS A 123 16.41 12.41 -18.14
CA HIS A 123 16.58 11.16 -18.89
C HIS A 123 16.04 9.94 -18.13
N CYS A 124 16.29 9.87 -16.82
CA CYS A 124 15.75 8.82 -15.96
C CYS A 124 14.20 8.87 -15.89
N SER A 125 13.63 10.07 -15.81
CA SER A 125 12.17 10.29 -15.84
C SER A 125 11.57 9.77 -17.14
N ASP A 126 12.16 10.08 -18.29
CA ASP A 126 11.65 9.64 -19.59
C ASP A 126 11.81 8.12 -19.80
N ALA A 127 12.91 7.53 -19.33
CA ALA A 127 13.07 6.08 -19.31
C ALA A 127 11.99 5.38 -18.46
N LEU A 128 11.60 5.97 -17.32
CA LEU A 128 10.50 5.45 -16.50
C LEU A 128 9.14 5.59 -17.19
N LYS A 129 8.88 6.71 -17.88
CA LYS A 129 7.66 6.88 -18.69
C LYS A 129 7.57 5.83 -19.80
N GLN A 130 8.66 5.54 -20.49
CA GLN A 130 8.73 4.50 -21.52
C GLN A 130 8.45 3.10 -20.94
N LYS A 131 9.04 2.77 -19.79
CA LYS A 131 8.75 1.51 -19.08
C LYS A 131 7.28 1.41 -18.65
N TYR A 132 6.68 2.51 -18.21
CA TYR A 132 5.27 2.55 -17.85
C TYR A 132 4.35 2.35 -19.08
N LEU A 133 4.65 3.01 -20.21
CA LEU A 133 3.88 2.86 -21.45
C LEU A 133 3.95 1.43 -22.00
N THR A 134 5.15 0.84 -22.02
CA THR A 134 5.34 -0.56 -22.46
C THR A 134 4.62 -1.54 -21.54
N TRP A 135 4.70 -1.35 -20.22
CA TRP A 135 3.94 -2.16 -19.25
C TRP A 135 2.42 -2.04 -19.46
N LYS A 136 1.92 -0.82 -19.69
CA LYS A 136 0.49 -0.57 -19.98
C LYS A 136 0.05 -1.23 -21.29
N HIS A 137 0.90 -1.22 -22.31
CA HIS A 137 0.64 -1.89 -23.58
C HIS A 137 0.57 -3.42 -23.42
N VAL A 138 1.50 -4.01 -22.66
CA VAL A 138 1.48 -5.46 -22.35
C VAL A 138 0.21 -5.85 -21.56
N GLN A 139 -0.20 -5.01 -20.61
CA GLN A 139 -1.46 -5.23 -19.87
C GLN A 139 -2.67 -5.18 -20.82
N LEU A 140 -2.74 -4.20 -21.71
CA LEU A 140 -3.81 -4.11 -22.71
C LEU A 140 -3.84 -5.35 -23.62
N LEU A 141 -2.70 -5.83 -24.11
CA LEU A 141 -2.62 -7.04 -24.93
C LEU A 141 -3.07 -8.29 -24.15
N ARG A 142 -2.71 -8.40 -22.86
CA ARG A 142 -3.17 -9.50 -22.02
C ARG A 142 -4.68 -9.48 -21.85
N THR A 143 -5.25 -8.32 -21.55
CA THR A 143 -6.72 -8.18 -21.43
C THR A 143 -7.42 -8.46 -22.76
N ALA A 144 -6.90 -7.98 -23.90
CA ALA A 144 -7.47 -8.27 -25.21
C ALA A 144 -7.45 -9.76 -25.54
N ARG A 145 -6.39 -10.48 -25.16
CA ARG A 145 -6.28 -11.94 -25.33
C ARG A 145 -7.33 -12.69 -24.50
N GLU A 146 -7.62 -12.23 -23.28
CA GLU A 146 -8.65 -12.84 -22.42
C GLU A 146 -10.07 -12.60 -22.97
N LEU A 147 -10.31 -11.45 -23.62
CA LEU A 147 -11.60 -11.13 -24.25
C LEU A 147 -11.89 -11.95 -25.50
N GLN A 148 -10.86 -12.35 -26.25
CA GLN A 148 -11.00 -13.14 -27.48
C GLN A 148 -11.15 -14.65 -27.22
N GLY A 149 -11.75 -15.03 -26.08
CA GLY A 149 -11.94 -16.40 -25.63
C GLY A 149 -12.34 -17.39 -26.73
N GLY A 150 -11.35 -18.17 -27.19
CA GLY A 150 -11.52 -19.39 -27.97
C GLY A 150 -12.07 -19.23 -29.40
N LYS A 151 -11.17 -19.30 -30.39
CA LYS A 151 -11.37 -19.48 -31.86
C LYS A 151 -11.20 -18.22 -32.72
N ILE A 152 -10.03 -17.60 -32.67
CA ILE A 152 -9.56 -16.79 -33.79
C ILE A 152 -8.19 -17.33 -34.22
N SER A 153 -8.14 -17.77 -35.47
CA SER A 153 -6.94 -18.30 -36.13
C SER A 153 -5.81 -17.27 -36.09
N TRP A 154 -4.63 -17.70 -35.65
CA TRP A 154 -3.42 -16.89 -35.45
C TRP A 154 -2.97 -16.10 -36.69
N ARG A 155 -3.51 -16.39 -37.88
CA ARG A 155 -3.18 -15.71 -39.14
C ARG A 155 -3.60 -14.23 -39.18
N MET A 156 -4.61 -13.79 -38.42
CA MET A 156 -5.05 -12.38 -38.45
C MET A 156 -4.24 -11.44 -37.54
N THR A 157 -3.57 -11.96 -36.51
CA THR A 157 -2.83 -11.11 -35.55
C THR A 157 -1.46 -10.69 -36.10
N ILE A 158 -0.85 -11.51 -36.96
CA ILE A 158 0.44 -11.18 -37.59
C ILE A 158 0.27 -10.04 -38.62
N LEU A 159 -0.86 -9.99 -39.35
CA LEU A 159 -1.13 -8.92 -40.32
C LEU A 159 -1.41 -7.55 -39.67
N CYS A 160 -1.82 -7.52 -38.40
CA CYS A 160 -2.06 -6.28 -37.67
C CYS A 160 -0.76 -5.70 -37.03
N GLN A 161 0.26 -6.53 -36.78
CA GLN A 161 1.57 -6.03 -36.32
C GLN A 161 2.38 -5.38 -37.45
N SER A 162 2.22 -5.84 -38.70
CA SER A 162 2.92 -5.27 -39.86
C SER A 162 2.45 -3.84 -40.21
N THR A 163 1.21 -3.47 -39.88
CA THR A 163 0.65 -2.15 -40.19
C THR A 163 1.01 -1.07 -39.17
N VAL A 164 1.43 -1.42 -37.96
CA VAL A 164 1.80 -0.44 -36.93
C VAL A 164 3.30 -0.09 -36.98
N HIS A 165 4.17 -0.99 -37.47
CA HIS A 165 5.57 -0.65 -37.70
C HIS A 165 5.84 0.20 -38.95
N LEU A 166 4.89 0.26 -39.90
CA LEU A 166 5.02 1.08 -41.11
C LEU A 166 4.52 2.53 -40.97
N ARG A 167 3.94 2.93 -39.82
CA ARG A 167 3.53 4.32 -39.55
C ARG A 167 4.53 5.15 -38.75
N ALA A 168 5.67 4.57 -38.36
CA ALA A 168 6.74 5.30 -37.66
C ALA A 168 7.80 5.92 -38.60
N LEU A 169 7.67 5.70 -39.92
CA LEU A 169 8.51 6.30 -40.95
C LEU A 169 7.61 6.93 -42.01
N GLY A 170 7.18 8.17 -41.77
CA GLY A 170 6.30 8.87 -42.71
C GLY A 170 6.03 10.28 -42.25
N ALA A 171 7.02 11.15 -42.46
CA ALA A 171 6.79 12.58 -42.50
C ALA A 171 5.85 12.94 -43.66
N ALA A 172 5.10 14.02 -43.44
CA ALA A 172 4.41 14.85 -44.44
C ALA A 172 3.00 14.44 -44.93
N HIS A 173 2.18 15.49 -45.04
CA HIS A 173 0.86 15.61 -45.69
C HIS A 173 -0.30 14.88 -45.00
N GLY A 174 -1.30 15.55 -44.44
CA GLY A 174 -2.02 16.68 -45.01
C GLY A 174 -3.26 16.14 -45.74
N VAL A 175 -4.45 16.50 -45.24
CA VAL A 175 -5.78 16.20 -45.81
C VAL A 175 -6.34 14.80 -45.50
N LEU A 176 -7.13 14.69 -44.43
CA LEU A 176 -8.53 14.25 -44.57
C LEU A 176 -9.31 14.57 -43.28
N GLN A 177 -10.05 15.67 -43.35
CA GLN A 177 -11.14 16.00 -42.45
C GLN A 177 -12.40 15.29 -43.00
N ARG A 178 -13.28 14.85 -42.08
CA ARG A 178 -14.59 14.17 -42.28
C ARG A 178 -14.56 12.64 -42.31
N ALA A 179 -14.67 12.06 -41.12
CA ALA A 179 -15.74 11.10 -40.82
C ALA A 179 -16.03 11.15 -39.32
N GLY A 180 -17.30 11.25 -38.95
CA GLY A 180 -17.77 11.52 -37.60
C GLY A 180 -17.30 10.50 -36.57
N MET A 181 -16.46 10.94 -35.63
CA MET A 181 -16.26 10.24 -34.37
C MET A 181 -17.35 10.66 -33.38
N GLN A 182 -18.50 10.00 -33.46
CA GLN A 182 -19.43 9.99 -32.34
C GLN A 182 -18.80 9.21 -31.19
N SER A 183 -18.38 9.93 -30.16
CA SER A 183 -18.68 9.62 -28.76
C SER A 183 -18.67 8.13 -28.39
N LEU A 184 -17.49 7.52 -28.26
CA LEU A 184 -17.33 6.30 -27.46
C LEU A 184 -17.42 6.67 -25.97
N ARG A 185 -18.65 6.88 -25.50
CA ARG A 185 -18.97 6.85 -24.07
C ARG A 185 -18.64 5.45 -23.56
N SER A 186 -17.65 5.41 -22.67
CA SER A 186 -17.58 4.53 -21.49
C SER A 186 -18.51 3.31 -21.54
N CYS A 187 -18.03 2.19 -22.06
CA CYS A 187 -18.65 0.90 -21.79
C CYS A 187 -18.27 0.47 -20.37
N PRO A 188 -19.21 0.36 -19.41
CA PRO A 188 -18.93 -0.32 -18.15
C PRO A 188 -18.76 -1.80 -18.47
N PHE A 189 -17.50 -2.26 -18.53
CA PHE A 189 -17.15 -3.64 -18.76
C PHE A 189 -17.54 -4.48 -17.53
N GLN A 190 -18.80 -4.95 -17.49
CA GLN A 190 -19.27 -5.86 -16.45
C GLN A 190 -18.74 -7.27 -16.72
N PHE A 191 -17.69 -7.68 -15.99
CA PHE A 191 -17.30 -9.08 -15.86
C PHE A 191 -18.43 -9.83 -15.14
N LYS A 192 -19.35 -10.43 -15.90
CA LYS A 192 -20.44 -11.23 -15.36
C LYS A 192 -19.89 -12.57 -14.90
N MET A 193 -19.51 -12.68 -13.62
CA MET A 193 -19.17 -13.96 -12.99
C MET A 193 -20.37 -14.90 -13.08
N LYS A 194 -20.31 -15.89 -13.98
CA LYS A 194 -21.23 -17.02 -13.94
C LYS A 194 -20.68 -18.01 -12.92
N HIS A 195 -21.17 -17.95 -11.69
CA HIS A 195 -21.01 -19.06 -10.74
C HIS A 195 -21.76 -20.27 -11.30
N ARG A 196 -21.04 -21.14 -12.03
CA ARG A 196 -21.58 -22.43 -12.45
C ARG A 196 -21.36 -23.40 -11.29
N GLN A 197 -22.42 -23.70 -10.56
CA GLN A 197 -22.44 -24.77 -9.56
C GLN A 197 -22.21 -26.10 -10.30
N LEU A 198 -21.14 -26.82 -10.00
CA LEU A 198 -20.73 -28.01 -10.77
C LEU A 198 -21.19 -29.33 -10.14
N SER A 199 -21.88 -29.26 -9.01
CA SER A 199 -22.58 -30.34 -8.27
C SER A 199 -22.94 -29.73 -6.91
N SER A 200 -23.88 -30.33 -6.17
CA SER A 200 -24.48 -29.74 -4.95
C SER A 200 -23.50 -29.25 -3.87
N HIS A 201 -22.22 -29.66 -3.89
CA HIS A 201 -21.26 -29.35 -2.83
C HIS A 201 -19.94 -28.67 -3.27
N LYS A 202 -19.75 -28.38 -4.56
CA LYS A 202 -18.50 -27.76 -5.08
C LYS A 202 -18.79 -26.45 -5.82
N PHE A 203 -18.11 -25.39 -5.40
CA PHE A 203 -18.22 -24.05 -5.99
C PHE A 203 -16.93 -23.72 -6.74
N HIS A 204 -17.07 -23.38 -8.01
CA HIS A 204 -15.96 -22.87 -8.80
C HIS A 204 -15.78 -21.38 -8.52
N LEU A 205 -14.57 -21.05 -8.08
CA LEU A 205 -14.04 -19.70 -8.16
C LEU A 205 -13.45 -19.47 -9.56
N THR A 206 -12.89 -18.28 -9.76
CA THR A 206 -12.15 -17.97 -10.99
C THR A 206 -10.88 -18.82 -11.10
N ALA A 207 -10.43 -19.07 -12.34
CA ALA A 207 -9.18 -19.77 -12.64
C ALA A 207 -9.09 -21.24 -12.20
N GLY A 208 -10.21 -21.96 -12.23
CA GLY A 208 -10.22 -23.41 -11.96
C GLY A 208 -10.03 -23.78 -10.49
N ILE A 209 -10.03 -22.81 -9.58
CA ILE A 209 -9.97 -23.07 -8.14
C ILE A 209 -11.37 -23.48 -7.65
N ILE A 210 -11.45 -24.62 -6.96
CA ILE A 210 -12.70 -25.17 -6.44
C ILE A 210 -12.68 -25.06 -4.91
N ILE A 211 -13.76 -24.54 -4.33
CA ILE A 211 -13.98 -24.51 -2.89
C ILE A 211 -15.23 -25.31 -2.52
N SER A 212 -15.34 -25.73 -1.26
CA SER A 212 -16.53 -26.44 -0.80
C SER A 212 -17.73 -25.51 -0.63
N GLY A 213 -18.94 -26.04 -0.74
CA GLY A 213 -20.18 -25.27 -0.55
C GLY A 213 -20.31 -24.64 0.83
N GLY A 214 -19.85 -25.33 1.88
CA GLY A 214 -19.83 -24.78 3.24
C GLY A 214 -18.89 -23.57 3.36
N GLN A 215 -17.72 -23.63 2.73
CA GLN A 215 -16.79 -22.49 2.68
C GLN A 215 -17.36 -21.31 1.89
N ALA A 216 -17.97 -21.58 0.73
CA ALA A 216 -18.61 -20.55 -0.09
C ALA A 216 -19.74 -19.86 0.69
N SER A 217 -20.61 -20.62 1.35
CA SER A 217 -21.68 -20.09 2.19
C SER A 217 -21.14 -19.22 3.33
N LYS A 218 -20.08 -19.68 4.01
CA LYS A 218 -19.41 -18.90 5.07
C LYS A 218 -18.82 -17.59 4.55
N ILE A 219 -18.19 -17.59 3.37
CA ILE A 219 -17.63 -16.38 2.77
C ILE A 219 -18.76 -15.37 2.46
N MET A 220 -19.88 -15.86 1.91
CA MET A 220 -21.02 -15.02 1.51
C MET A 220 -21.88 -14.54 2.69
N SER A 221 -21.84 -15.23 3.84
CA SER A 221 -22.57 -14.82 5.07
C SER A 221 -21.84 -13.74 5.87
N ASN A 222 -20.55 -13.52 5.62
CA ASN A 222 -19.78 -12.49 6.31
C ASN A 222 -20.36 -11.08 6.14
N LYS A 223 -20.24 -10.25 7.20
CA LYS A 223 -20.70 -8.84 7.23
C LYS A 223 -19.64 -7.84 6.75
N LYS A 224 -18.36 -8.15 6.95
CA LYS A 224 -17.23 -7.25 6.64
C LYS A 224 -16.43 -7.79 5.45
N PRO A 225 -15.97 -6.92 4.53
CA PRO A 225 -15.14 -7.34 3.39
C PRO A 225 -13.82 -7.97 3.84
N SER A 226 -13.26 -7.51 4.96
CA SER A 226 -12.04 -8.07 5.52
C SER A 226 -12.19 -9.52 5.93
N LEU A 227 -13.31 -9.89 6.56
CA LEU A 227 -13.59 -11.28 6.94
C LEU A 227 -13.80 -12.15 5.70
N ALA A 228 -14.56 -11.67 4.72
CA ALA A 228 -14.75 -12.36 3.45
C ALA A 228 -13.40 -12.62 2.74
N CYS A 229 -12.50 -11.64 2.72
CA CYS A 229 -11.14 -11.79 2.17
C CYS A 229 -10.33 -12.84 2.94
N LYS A 230 -10.33 -12.78 4.29
CA LYS A 230 -9.57 -13.71 5.15
C LYS A 230 -10.08 -15.15 5.03
N ASP A 231 -11.40 -15.35 4.96
CA ASP A 231 -12.01 -16.67 4.79
C ASP A 231 -11.79 -17.23 3.38
N THR A 232 -11.87 -16.37 2.35
CA THR A 232 -11.55 -16.77 0.97
C THR A 232 -10.09 -17.22 0.87
N ALA A 233 -9.16 -16.46 1.46
CA ALA A 233 -7.76 -16.86 1.49
C ALA A 233 -7.56 -18.22 2.18
N GLN A 234 -8.21 -18.43 3.32
CA GLN A 234 -8.15 -19.72 4.01
C GLN A 234 -8.72 -20.87 3.15
N ALA A 235 -9.79 -20.63 2.38
CA ALA A 235 -10.36 -21.64 1.48
C ALA A 235 -9.45 -21.95 0.28
N VAL A 236 -8.69 -20.97 -0.23
CA VAL A 236 -7.84 -21.11 -1.43
C VAL A 236 -6.48 -21.78 -1.13
N TRP A 237 -5.90 -21.51 0.05
CA TRP A 237 -4.58 -22.04 0.43
C TRP A 237 -4.61 -23.07 1.55
N GLY A 238 -5.60 -23.02 2.45
CA GLY A 238 -5.58 -23.79 3.70
C GLY A 238 -4.65 -23.19 4.76
N ASN A 239 -4.75 -23.69 5.99
CA ASN A 239 -3.98 -23.17 7.13
C ASN A 239 -2.48 -23.50 7.02
N GLU A 240 -2.15 -24.71 6.63
CA GLU A 240 -0.76 -25.20 6.56
C GLU A 240 0.07 -24.39 5.54
N VAL A 241 -0.48 -24.15 4.35
CA VAL A 241 0.19 -23.37 3.31
C VAL A 241 0.31 -21.90 3.72
N LEU A 242 -0.68 -21.33 4.40
CA LEU A 242 -0.61 -19.95 4.89
C LEU A 242 0.43 -19.78 6.00
N ALA A 243 0.66 -20.80 6.85
CA ALA A 243 1.63 -20.73 7.93
C ALA A 243 3.09 -20.75 7.42
N THR A 244 3.32 -21.53 6.36
CA THR A 244 4.65 -21.73 5.76
C THR A 244 5.06 -20.60 4.81
N ARG A 245 4.09 -19.92 4.19
CA ARG A 245 4.33 -18.86 3.20
C ARG A 245 4.25 -17.46 3.78
N SER A 246 4.65 -16.48 2.97
CA SER A 246 4.47 -15.05 3.25
C SER A 246 3.82 -14.36 2.05
N PHE A 247 3.26 -13.16 2.24
CA PHE A 247 2.64 -12.44 1.13
C PHE A 247 3.66 -12.06 0.05
N SER A 248 4.77 -11.41 0.44
CA SER A 248 5.77 -10.88 -0.50
C SER A 248 7.03 -11.74 -0.66
N GLY A 249 7.27 -12.72 0.22
CA GLY A 249 8.54 -13.45 0.28
C GLY A 249 9.65 -12.74 1.09
N ALA A 250 9.46 -11.46 1.42
CA ALA A 250 10.43 -10.68 2.16
C ALA A 250 10.51 -11.09 3.63
N VAL A 251 11.73 -11.29 4.15
CA VAL A 251 11.99 -11.48 5.58
C VAL A 251 11.91 -10.14 6.29
N ALA A 252 11.20 -10.10 7.42
CA ALA A 252 11.16 -8.93 8.28
C ALA A 252 12.59 -8.58 8.76
N PRO A 253 12.99 -7.29 8.81
CA PRO A 253 14.36 -6.91 9.18
C PRO A 253 14.84 -7.53 10.50
N LYS A 254 13.96 -7.64 11.49
CA LYS A 254 14.25 -8.28 12.79
C LYS A 254 14.57 -9.78 12.65
N GLN A 255 13.79 -10.49 11.83
CA GLN A 255 13.99 -11.93 11.61
C GLN A 255 15.21 -12.20 10.72
N ARG A 256 15.53 -11.26 9.83
CA ARG A 256 16.75 -11.32 9.01
C ARG A 256 18.01 -11.25 9.87
N ALA A 257 18.02 -10.41 10.90
CA ALA A 257 19.12 -10.35 11.87
C ALA A 257 19.27 -11.66 12.66
N LEU A 258 18.17 -12.39 12.85
CA LEU A 258 18.15 -13.72 13.49
C LEU A 258 18.57 -14.86 12.55
N GLY A 259 18.89 -14.58 11.28
CA GLY A 259 19.26 -15.61 10.30
C GLY A 259 18.08 -16.42 9.75
N GLU A 260 16.82 -15.99 9.93
CA GLU A 260 15.69 -16.70 9.34
C GLU A 260 15.72 -16.63 7.81
N LYS A 261 15.52 -17.79 7.17
CA LYS A 261 15.46 -17.90 5.70
C LYS A 261 14.19 -17.25 5.14
N PRO A 262 14.25 -16.63 3.94
CA PRO A 262 13.08 -16.12 3.24
C PRO A 262 12.04 -17.19 2.97
N LYS A 263 10.79 -16.86 3.31
CA LYS A 263 9.63 -17.71 3.04
C LYS A 263 9.18 -17.57 1.61
N GLN A 264 8.58 -18.61 1.04
CA GLN A 264 8.01 -18.51 -0.31
C GLN A 264 6.84 -17.51 -0.35
N PRO A 265 6.72 -16.69 -1.41
CA PRO A 265 5.60 -15.79 -1.59
C PRO A 265 4.29 -16.54 -1.91
N LEU A 266 3.15 -15.88 -1.69
CA LEU A 266 1.87 -16.37 -2.19
C LEU A 266 1.83 -16.27 -3.71
N THR A 267 1.17 -17.24 -4.35
CA THR A 267 1.01 -17.24 -5.81
C THR A 267 0.15 -16.05 -6.23
N PRO A 268 0.66 -15.11 -7.06
CA PRO A 268 -0.06 -13.89 -7.41
C PRO A 268 -1.39 -14.18 -8.10
N HIS A 269 -1.43 -15.21 -8.94
CA HIS A 269 -2.66 -15.66 -9.59
C HIS A 269 -3.78 -16.05 -8.63
N LYS A 270 -3.45 -16.69 -7.50
CA LYS A 270 -4.43 -17.03 -6.45
C LYS A 270 -4.88 -15.78 -5.67
N VAL A 271 -4.02 -14.76 -5.55
CA VAL A 271 -4.39 -13.46 -4.96
C VAL A 271 -5.42 -12.75 -5.84
N ASP A 272 -5.26 -12.79 -7.15
CA ASP A 272 -6.24 -12.22 -8.09
C ASP A 272 -7.63 -12.87 -7.93
N VAL A 273 -7.67 -14.18 -7.70
CA VAL A 273 -8.93 -14.89 -7.41
C VAL A 273 -9.57 -14.39 -6.11
N VAL A 274 -8.79 -14.14 -5.05
CA VAL A 274 -9.31 -13.57 -3.79
C VAL A 274 -9.90 -12.17 -4.03
N ILE A 275 -9.20 -11.32 -4.80
CA ILE A 275 -9.67 -9.97 -5.14
C ILE A 275 -10.98 -10.05 -5.95
N ALA A 276 -11.04 -10.96 -6.93
CA ALA A 276 -12.22 -11.17 -7.75
C ALA A 276 -13.42 -11.62 -6.88
N THR A 277 -13.22 -12.60 -6.00
CA THR A 277 -14.25 -13.07 -5.06
C THR A 277 -14.73 -11.95 -4.14
N MET A 278 -13.82 -11.10 -3.65
CA MET A 278 -14.18 -9.97 -2.79
C MET A 278 -14.98 -8.90 -3.54
N LYS A 279 -14.65 -8.63 -4.82
CA LYS A 279 -15.45 -7.77 -5.70
C LYS A 279 -16.85 -8.33 -5.91
N HIS A 280 -16.96 -9.64 -6.17
CA HIS A 280 -18.25 -10.29 -6.30
C HIS A 280 -19.06 -10.22 -5.01
N TRP A 281 -18.44 -10.50 -3.86
CA TRP A 281 -19.06 -10.35 -2.55
C TRP A 281 -19.59 -8.93 -2.33
N GLY A 282 -18.80 -7.90 -2.68
CA GLY A 282 -19.21 -6.49 -2.61
C GLY A 282 -20.44 -6.19 -3.48
N THR A 283 -20.49 -6.71 -4.70
CA THR A 283 -21.66 -6.55 -5.58
C THR A 283 -22.91 -7.23 -5.04
N VAL A 284 -22.78 -8.40 -4.41
CA VAL A 284 -23.92 -9.14 -3.83
C VAL A 284 -24.43 -8.47 -2.55
N LYS A 285 -23.54 -7.86 -1.77
CA LYS A 285 -23.90 -7.15 -0.53
C LYS A 285 -24.23 -5.67 -0.72
N GLY A 286 -24.03 -5.13 -1.92
CA GLY A 286 -24.22 -3.70 -2.19
C GLY A 286 -23.23 -2.80 -1.44
N VAL A 287 -22.01 -3.28 -1.17
CA VAL A 287 -20.97 -2.55 -0.44
C VAL A 287 -19.84 -2.20 -1.41
N ASP A 288 -19.39 -0.94 -1.39
CA ASP A 288 -18.17 -0.57 -2.13
C ASP A 288 -16.94 -1.19 -1.46
N VAL A 289 -16.20 -1.96 -2.24
CA VAL A 289 -15.00 -2.68 -1.80
C VAL A 289 -13.72 -2.07 -2.35
N SER A 290 -13.77 -0.91 -3.00
CA SER A 290 -12.61 -0.28 -3.63
C SER A 290 -11.46 -0.05 -2.64
N GLU A 291 -11.76 0.48 -1.45
CA GLU A 291 -10.78 0.65 -0.37
C GLU A 291 -10.30 -0.70 0.19
N ALA A 292 -11.20 -1.67 0.31
CA ALA A 292 -10.85 -3.00 0.79
C ALA A 292 -9.89 -3.72 -0.18
N VAL A 293 -10.08 -3.57 -1.50
CA VAL A 293 -9.20 -4.13 -2.54
C VAL A 293 -7.78 -3.59 -2.41
N TRP A 294 -7.62 -2.29 -2.17
CA TRP A 294 -6.31 -1.68 -1.93
C TRP A 294 -5.61 -2.28 -0.69
N ASN A 295 -6.39 -2.61 0.33
CA ASN A 295 -5.90 -3.14 1.61
C ASN A 295 -5.69 -4.67 1.63
N VAL A 296 -5.88 -5.39 0.52
CA VAL A 296 -5.72 -6.86 0.45
C VAL A 296 -4.35 -7.35 0.93
N PRO A 297 -3.21 -6.74 0.56
CA PRO A 297 -1.89 -7.15 1.05
C PRO A 297 -1.80 -7.17 2.59
N ARG A 298 -2.40 -6.16 3.23
CA ARG A 298 -2.46 -6.06 4.69
C ARG A 298 -3.35 -7.14 5.27
N MET A 299 -4.56 -7.33 4.74
CA MET A 299 -5.52 -8.33 5.23
C MET A 299 -4.98 -9.77 5.12
N LEU A 300 -4.27 -10.08 4.03
CA LEU A 300 -3.61 -11.38 3.85
C LEU A 300 -2.44 -11.58 4.82
N THR A 301 -1.64 -10.53 5.06
CA THR A 301 -0.56 -10.58 6.04
C THR A 301 -1.09 -10.81 7.45
N GLU A 302 -2.15 -10.11 7.84
CA GLU A 302 -2.83 -10.33 9.12
C GLU A 302 -3.37 -11.76 9.24
N LYS A 303 -4.01 -12.30 8.18
CA LYS A 303 -4.50 -13.69 8.20
C LYS A 303 -3.38 -14.72 8.36
N ILE A 304 -2.24 -14.51 7.72
CA ILE A 304 -1.06 -15.37 7.89
C ILE A 304 -0.60 -15.35 9.35
N GLN A 305 -0.58 -14.17 9.98
CA GLN A 305 -0.23 -14.04 11.40
C GLN A 305 -1.27 -14.72 12.32
N ASP A 306 -2.56 -14.55 12.02
CA ASP A 306 -3.66 -15.18 12.75
C ASP A 306 -3.52 -16.71 12.73
N VAL A 307 -3.26 -17.29 11.55
CA VAL A 307 -3.04 -18.74 11.37
C VAL A 307 -1.81 -19.22 12.14
N LYS A 308 -0.68 -18.50 12.07
CA LYS A 308 0.53 -18.85 12.83
C LYS A 308 0.29 -18.78 14.35
N LYS A 309 -0.51 -17.82 14.84
CA LYS A 309 -0.88 -17.72 16.25
C LYS A 309 -1.78 -18.90 16.65
N ALA A 310 -2.73 -19.28 15.80
CA ALA A 310 -3.60 -20.42 16.04
C ALA A 310 -2.83 -21.75 16.09
N LEU A 311 -1.91 -21.99 15.15
CA LEU A 311 -1.10 -23.22 15.14
C LEU A 311 -0.23 -23.34 16.39
N ARG A 312 0.45 -22.26 16.80
CA ARG A 312 1.25 -22.29 18.05
C ARG A 312 0.42 -22.64 19.28
N LYS A 313 -0.85 -22.24 19.34
CA LYS A 313 -1.76 -22.62 20.43
C LYS A 313 -2.09 -24.11 20.39
N VAL A 314 -2.34 -24.66 19.20
CA VAL A 314 -2.61 -26.09 19.03
C VAL A 314 -1.37 -26.92 19.40
N ASP A 315 -0.18 -26.50 18.97
CA ASP A 315 1.09 -27.16 19.29
C ASP A 315 1.34 -27.16 20.81
N SER A 316 1.11 -26.02 21.48
CA SER A 316 1.24 -25.95 22.93
C SER A 316 0.27 -26.90 23.65
N LEU A 317 -0.99 -27.00 23.19
CA LEU A 317 -1.99 -27.87 23.81
C LEU A 317 -1.67 -29.35 23.62
N ASN A 318 -1.08 -29.72 22.49
CA ASN A 318 -0.66 -31.09 22.22
C ASN A 318 0.55 -31.48 23.10
N SER A 319 1.50 -30.56 23.28
CA SER A 319 2.66 -30.79 24.16
C SER A 319 2.30 -30.95 25.65
N PHE A 320 1.12 -30.52 26.09
CA PHE A 320 0.63 -30.75 27.46
C PHE A 320 -0.10 -32.09 27.64
N LYS A 321 -0.42 -32.78 26.54
CA LYS A 321 -1.15 -34.06 26.57
C LYS A 321 -0.22 -35.28 26.48
N GLU A 322 1.03 -35.07 26.07
CA GLU A 322 2.11 -36.06 26.11
C GLU A 322 2.82 -35.99 27.46
#